data_AF-A0A2T0V6B4-F1
#
_entry.id   AF-A0A2T0V6B4-F1
#
_cell.length_a   1.000
_cell.length_b   1.000
_cell.length_c   1.000
_cell.angle_alpha   90.00
_cell.angle_beta   90.00
_cell.angle_gamma   90.00
#
_symmetry.space_group_name_H-M   'P 1'
#
loop_
_entity.id
_entity.type
_entity.pdbx_description
1 polymer ?
#
loop_
_entity_poly.entity_id
_entity_poly.type
_entity_poly.pdbx_seq_one_letter_code
_entity_poly.pdbx_strand_id
1 'polypeptide(L)'
;MSELFIILISTALVNNFVLVQFLGLCPFMGVSNKLESAMGMSLATTFVLTLASAASYVVYYGLLVPLEITYLRTISFIVVIAAVVQFTEIMVRHLSPLLHQVLGIFLPLITTNCAVLGVALLSLNRELSFFHTTLYGLGAALGFSLILVLFAAMRERLAGADIPRPFRGAAIAMVTASLMSLAFLGFSGLTQG
;
A
#
# COMPACT_ATOMS: atom_id res chain seq x y z
N MET A 1 -4.88 21.46 14.08
CA MET A 1 -5.61 20.16 14.12
C MET A 1 -6.39 19.88 12.84
N SER A 2 -7.01 20.89 12.22
CA SER A 2 -7.60 20.80 10.88
C SER A 2 -6.61 20.35 9.79
N GLU A 3 -5.38 20.86 9.80
CA GLU A 3 -4.38 20.49 8.76
C GLU A 3 -3.93 19.02 8.81
N LEU A 4 -3.80 18.41 9.99
CA LEU A 4 -3.43 17.00 10.13
C LEU A 4 -4.52 16.07 9.58
N PHE A 5 -5.79 16.43 9.80
CA PHE A 5 -6.94 15.69 9.29
C PHE A 5 -7.09 15.86 7.77
N ILE A 6 -6.81 17.06 7.26
CA ILE A 6 -6.77 17.35 5.81
C ILE A 6 -5.61 16.62 5.15
N ILE A 7 -4.41 16.55 5.75
CA ILE A 7 -3.29 15.77 5.21
C ILE A 7 -3.64 14.28 5.20
N LEU A 8 -4.26 13.75 6.27
CA LEU A 8 -4.66 12.34 6.35
C LEU A 8 -5.69 11.99 5.26
N ILE A 9 -6.75 12.80 5.12
CA ILE A 9 -7.79 12.61 4.11
C ILE A 9 -7.27 12.89 2.69
N SER A 10 -6.47 13.93 2.49
CA SER A 10 -5.90 14.28 1.18
C SER A 10 -4.89 13.22 0.71
N THR A 11 -4.11 12.64 1.62
CA THR A 11 -3.17 11.56 1.29
C THR A 11 -3.89 10.22 1.09
N ALA A 12 -4.92 9.92 1.89
CA ALA A 12 -5.69 8.69 1.76
C ALA A 12 -6.62 8.69 0.54
N LEU A 13 -7.21 9.84 0.19
CA LEU A 13 -8.29 9.95 -0.79
C LEU A 13 -7.88 10.66 -2.10
N VAL A 14 -6.99 11.66 -2.07
CA VAL A 14 -6.71 12.51 -3.24
C VAL A 14 -5.34 12.26 -3.90
N ASN A 15 -4.29 11.97 -3.12
CA ASN A 15 -2.99 11.47 -3.63
C ASN A 15 -2.92 9.94 -3.58
N ASN A 16 -3.97 9.27 -4.06
CA ASN A 16 -4.02 7.82 -3.99
C ASN A 16 -3.06 7.15 -4.98
N PHE A 17 -1.95 6.62 -4.46
CA PHE A 17 -0.89 5.93 -5.20
C PHE A 17 -1.40 4.77 -6.08
N VAL A 18 -2.52 4.15 -5.69
CA VAL A 18 -3.06 2.96 -6.36
C VAL A 18 -3.84 3.33 -7.63
N LEU A 19 -4.54 4.46 -7.65
CA LEU A 19 -5.45 4.84 -8.74
C LEU A 19 -4.90 5.97 -9.62
N VAL A 20 -4.08 6.86 -9.07
CA VAL A 20 -3.50 8.00 -9.83
C VAL A 20 -2.11 7.66 -10.35
N GLN A 21 -1.36 6.83 -9.63
CA GLN A 21 0.03 6.48 -9.95
C GLN A 21 0.22 5.02 -10.35
N PHE A 22 -0.83 4.17 -10.27
CA PHE A 22 -0.83 2.76 -10.64
C PHE A 22 0.20 1.88 -9.88
N LEU A 23 0.54 2.22 -8.62
CA LEU A 23 1.44 1.41 -7.80
C LEU A 23 0.65 0.41 -6.94
N GLY A 24 1.21 -0.79 -6.75
CA GLY A 24 0.64 -1.81 -5.86
C GLY A 24 -0.35 -2.79 -6.52
N LEU A 25 -0.34 -2.88 -7.85
CA LEU A 25 -1.20 -3.81 -8.61
C LEU A 25 -0.91 -5.29 -8.33
N CYS A 26 0.32 -5.64 -7.91
CA CYS A 26 0.75 -7.01 -7.67
C CYS A 26 -0.06 -7.73 -6.56
N PRO A 27 -0.13 -7.22 -5.31
CA PRO A 27 -1.00 -7.81 -4.29
C PRO A 27 -2.48 -7.59 -4.58
N PHE A 28 -2.81 -6.50 -5.27
CA PHE A 28 -4.17 -6.16 -5.65
C PHE A 28 -4.79 -7.21 -6.57
N MET A 29 -4.04 -7.79 -7.51
CA MET A 29 -4.53 -8.88 -8.35
C MET A 29 -4.44 -10.26 -7.71
N GLY A 30 -3.41 -10.49 -6.88
CA GLY A 30 -3.12 -11.79 -6.27
C GLY A 30 -4.07 -12.18 -5.13
N VAL A 31 -4.49 -11.22 -4.31
CA VAL A 31 -5.18 -11.51 -3.02
C VAL A 31 -6.65 -11.09 -3.00
N SER A 32 -7.14 -10.43 -4.05
CA SER A 32 -8.52 -9.89 -4.12
C SER A 32 -9.62 -10.90 -4.47
N ASN A 33 -9.35 -12.20 -4.42
CA ASN A 33 -10.37 -13.21 -4.71
C ASN A 33 -11.35 -13.44 -3.55
N LYS A 34 -10.93 -13.15 -2.31
CA LYS A 34 -11.73 -13.32 -1.11
C LYS A 34 -11.57 -12.09 -0.22
N LEU A 35 -12.67 -11.60 0.35
CA LEU A 35 -12.65 -10.49 1.29
C LEU A 35 -11.77 -10.74 2.52
N GLU A 36 -11.84 -11.93 3.11
CA GLU A 36 -11.06 -12.27 4.31
C GLU A 36 -9.54 -12.17 4.08
N SER A 37 -9.06 -12.70 2.95
CA SER A 37 -7.64 -12.64 2.58
C SER A 37 -7.21 -11.21 2.27
N ALA A 38 -8.07 -10.44 1.60
CA ALA A 38 -7.83 -9.05 1.28
C ALA A 38 -7.72 -8.18 2.56
N MET A 39 -8.58 -8.40 3.55
CA MET A 39 -8.51 -7.73 4.85
C MET A 39 -7.24 -8.08 5.64
N GLY A 40 -6.83 -9.36 5.64
CA GLY A 40 -5.57 -9.77 6.25
C GLY A 40 -4.36 -9.11 5.60
N MET A 41 -4.35 -9.07 4.27
CA MET A 41 -3.28 -8.42 3.50
C MET A 41 -3.24 -6.92 3.75
N SER A 42 -4.39 -6.24 3.75
CA SER A 42 -4.44 -4.81 3.93
C SER A 42 -3.91 -4.39 5.31
N LEU A 43 -4.33 -5.08 6.39
CA LEU A 43 -3.81 -4.85 7.73
C LEU A 43 -2.29 -5.06 7.83
N ALA A 44 -1.78 -6.16 7.26
CA ALA A 44 -0.34 -6.43 7.24
C ALA A 44 0.43 -5.33 6.48
N THR A 45 -0.07 -4.92 5.31
CA THR A 45 0.56 -3.83 4.54
C THR A 45 0.48 -2.48 5.24
N THR A 46 -0.57 -2.20 6.01
CA THR A 46 -0.68 -0.96 6.79
C THR A 46 0.36 -0.88 7.89
N PHE A 47 0.59 -2.01 8.57
CA PHE A 47 1.64 -2.11 9.58
C PHE A 47 3.04 -1.94 8.96
N VAL A 48 3.30 -2.62 7.84
CA VAL A 48 4.58 -2.52 7.15
C VAL A 48 4.82 -1.10 6.61
N LEU A 49 3.85 -0.46 5.96
CA LEU A 49 4.03 0.88 5.38
C LEU A 49 4.36 1.91 6.46
N THR A 50 3.62 1.88 7.58
CA THR A 50 3.82 2.85 8.66
C THR A 50 5.21 2.73 9.28
N LEU A 51 5.64 1.51 9.60
CA LEU A 51 6.98 1.25 10.10
C LEU A 51 8.08 1.53 9.07
N ALA A 52 7.88 1.12 7.82
CA ALA A 52 8.86 1.34 6.75
C ALA A 52 9.05 2.84 6.46
N SER A 53 7.98 3.64 6.46
CA SER A 53 8.07 5.10 6.30
C SER A 53 8.85 5.74 7.45
N ALA A 54 8.55 5.36 8.70
CA ALA A 54 9.26 5.87 9.86
C ALA A 54 10.75 5.46 9.87
N ALA A 55 11.04 4.19 9.59
CA ALA A 55 12.41 3.67 9.54
C ALA A 55 13.21 4.27 8.37
N SER A 56 12.60 4.44 7.20
CA SER A 56 13.25 5.05 6.04
C SER A 56 13.65 6.50 6.32
N TYR A 57 12.83 7.26 7.07
CA TYR A 57 13.20 8.62 7.50
C TYR A 57 14.44 8.61 8.38
N VAL A 58 14.47 7.74 9.39
CA VAL A 58 15.61 7.63 10.33
C VAL A 58 16.89 7.23 9.59
N VAL A 59 16.82 6.26 8.68
CA VAL A 59 17.98 5.82 7.90
C VAL A 59 18.45 6.92 6.95
N TYR A 60 17.52 7.67 6.35
CA TYR A 60 17.88 8.74 5.44
C TYR A 60 18.62 9.90 6.14
N TYR A 61 18.00 10.48 7.17
CA TYR A 61 18.59 11.62 7.89
C TYR A 61 19.71 11.23 8.85
N GLY A 62 19.64 10.03 9.45
CA GLY A 62 20.60 9.55 10.43
C GLY A 62 21.84 8.88 9.83
N LEU A 63 21.76 8.37 8.59
CA LEU A 63 22.86 7.62 7.96
C LEU A 63 23.27 8.18 6.59
N LEU A 64 22.32 8.38 5.67
CA LEU A 64 22.66 8.78 4.30
C LEU A 64 23.11 10.23 4.17
N VAL A 65 22.43 11.14 4.87
CA VAL A 65 22.79 12.57 4.89
C VAL A 65 24.17 12.82 5.51
N PRO A 66 24.52 12.32 6.71
CA PRO A 66 25.82 12.60 7.32
C PRO A 66 27.00 11.95 6.59
N LEU A 67 26.77 10.86 5.84
CA LEU A 67 27.80 10.21 5.05
C LEU A 67 27.89 10.75 3.60
N GLU A 68 27.00 11.66 3.19
CA GLU A 68 26.87 12.19 1.81
C GLU A 68 26.62 11.11 0.73
N ILE A 69 26.09 9.95 1.11
CA ILE A 69 25.86 8.80 0.21
C ILE A 69 24.39 8.78 -0.28
N THR A 70 23.87 9.94 -0.63
CA THR A 70 22.45 10.10 -1.00
C THR A 70 22.06 9.29 -2.25
N TYR A 71 23.03 8.90 -3.08
CA TYR A 71 22.81 8.07 -4.27
C TYR A 71 22.38 6.63 -3.96
N LEU A 72 22.68 6.10 -2.77
CA LEU A 72 22.29 4.74 -2.34
C LEU A 72 20.89 4.67 -1.72
N ARG A 73 20.09 5.73 -1.86
CA ARG A 73 18.75 5.87 -1.26
C ARG A 73 17.83 4.67 -1.57
N THR A 74 17.67 4.32 -2.84
CA THR A 74 16.73 3.26 -3.27
C THR A 74 17.11 1.91 -2.71
N ILE A 75 18.40 1.54 -2.77
CA ILE A 75 18.91 0.26 -2.26
C ILE A 75 18.73 0.20 -0.74
N SER A 76 19.05 1.29 -0.04
CA SER A 76 18.89 1.40 1.41
C SER A 76 17.44 1.18 1.83
N PHE A 77 16.47 1.76 1.12
CA PHE A 77 15.04 1.56 1.44
C PHE A 77 14.56 0.15 1.16
N ILE A 78 15.02 -0.50 0.09
CA ILE A 78 14.68 -1.90 -0.16
C ILE A 78 15.15 -2.78 1.01
N VAL A 79 16.36 -2.55 1.53
CA VAL A 79 16.89 -3.28 2.69
C VAL A 79 16.08 -3.01 3.95
N VAL A 80 15.72 -1.74 4.22
CA VAL A 80 14.88 -1.37 5.36
C VAL A 80 13.51 -2.03 5.27
N ILE A 81 12.86 -1.97 4.11
CA ILE A 81 11.56 -2.61 3.87
C ILE A 81 11.67 -4.12 4.07
N ALA A 82 12.72 -4.76 3.53
CA ALA A 82 12.94 -6.20 3.71
C ALA A 82 13.07 -6.58 5.19
N ALA A 83 13.82 -5.80 5.98
CA ALA A 83 13.95 -6.02 7.41
C ALA A 83 12.60 -5.88 8.15
N VAL A 84 11.82 -4.85 7.83
CA VAL A 84 10.50 -4.60 8.43
C VAL A 84 9.50 -5.71 8.06
N VAL A 85 9.48 -6.16 6.81
CA VAL A 85 8.61 -7.27 6.38
C VAL A 85 9.02 -8.57 7.04
N GLN A 86 10.32 -8.86 7.15
CA GLN A 86 10.80 -10.06 7.83
C GLN A 86 10.40 -10.07 9.31
N PHE A 87 10.52 -8.91 9.98
CA PHE A 87 10.02 -8.73 11.33
C PHE A 87 8.50 -8.98 11.41
N THR A 88 7.74 -8.44 10.45
CA THR A 88 6.29 -8.63 10.39
C THR A 88 5.92 -10.10 10.16
N GLU A 89 6.67 -10.85 9.35
CA GLU A 89 6.45 -12.28 9.13
C GLU A 89 6.56 -13.07 10.43
N ILE A 90 7.61 -12.82 11.20
CA ILE A 90 7.82 -13.48 12.50
C ILE A 90 6.68 -13.11 13.46
N MET A 91 6.26 -11.84 13.46
CA MET A 91 5.16 -11.36 14.30
C MET A 91 3.82 -12.03 13.93
N VAL A 92 3.47 -12.07 12.64
CA VAL A 92 2.21 -12.69 12.16
C VAL A 92 2.18 -14.19 12.45
N ARG A 93 3.32 -14.88 12.30
CA ARG A 93 3.44 -16.30 12.63
C ARG A 93 3.15 -16.59 14.10
N HIS A 94 3.52 -15.67 15.01
CA HIS A 94 3.25 -15.82 16.44
C HIS A 94 1.87 -15.36 16.89
N LEU A 95 1.34 -14.24 16.35
CA LEU A 95 0.01 -13.76 16.74
C LEU A 95 -1.13 -14.60 16.17
N SER A 96 -0.99 -15.09 14.93
CA SER A 96 -2.09 -15.74 14.21
C SER A 96 -1.60 -16.78 13.19
N PRO A 97 -1.44 -18.06 13.59
CA PRO A 97 -0.96 -19.10 12.68
C PRO A 97 -1.92 -19.36 11.51
N LEU A 98 -3.23 -19.16 11.71
CA LEU A 98 -4.24 -19.26 10.64
C LEU A 98 -4.03 -18.22 9.54
N LEU A 99 -3.69 -16.98 9.92
CA LEU A 99 -3.44 -15.92 8.95
C LEU A 99 -2.12 -16.16 8.22
N HIS A 100 -1.09 -16.65 8.92
CA HIS A 100 0.18 -17.04 8.29
C HIS A 100 0.02 -18.16 7.25
N GLN A 101 -0.87 -19.12 7.48
CA GLN A 101 -1.11 -20.22 6.54
C GLN A 101 -1.72 -19.75 5.21
N VAL A 102 -2.54 -18.69 5.25
CA VAL A 102 -3.18 -18.10 4.06
C VAL A 102 -2.29 -17.04 3.41
N LEU A 103 -1.60 -16.25 4.22
CA LEU A 103 -0.89 -15.04 3.79
C LEU A 103 0.62 -15.23 3.61
N GLY A 104 1.21 -16.30 4.15
CA GLY A 104 2.66 -16.49 4.21
C GLY A 104 3.37 -16.42 2.85
N ILE A 105 2.69 -16.83 1.77
CA ILE A 105 3.22 -16.75 0.40
C ILE A 105 3.19 -15.30 -0.13
N PHE A 106 2.28 -14.47 0.38
CA PHE A 106 2.08 -13.08 -0.05
C PHE A 106 2.91 -12.07 0.77
N LEU A 107 3.46 -12.45 1.93
CA LEU A 107 4.32 -11.57 2.72
C LEU A 107 5.58 -11.12 1.96
N PRO A 108 6.33 -12.00 1.26
CA PRO A 108 7.42 -11.58 0.37
C PRO A 108 6.96 -10.67 -0.78
N LEU A 109 5.68 -10.73 -1.17
CA LEU A 109 5.13 -9.83 -2.18
C LEU A 109 5.01 -8.38 -1.67
N ILE A 110 5.03 -8.17 -0.35
CA ILE A 110 5.04 -6.84 0.26
C ILE A 110 6.41 -6.17 0.07
N THR A 111 7.52 -6.90 0.14
CA THR A 111 8.86 -6.30 -0.03
C THR A 111 9.07 -5.75 -1.43
N THR A 112 8.50 -6.42 -2.43
CA THR A 112 8.56 -6.00 -3.84
C THR A 112 7.39 -5.12 -4.25
N ASN A 113 6.56 -4.67 -3.32
CA ASN A 113 5.40 -3.85 -3.65
C ASN A 113 5.84 -2.42 -3.97
N CYS A 114 5.56 -2.00 -5.21
CA CYS A 114 5.89 -0.67 -5.69
C CYS A 114 5.29 0.43 -4.81
N ALA A 115 4.10 0.25 -4.24
CA ALA A 115 3.46 1.25 -3.38
C ALA A 115 4.27 1.50 -2.11
N VAL A 116 4.85 0.46 -1.50
CA VAL A 116 5.65 0.57 -0.27
C VAL A 116 6.91 1.40 -0.55
N LEU A 117 7.63 1.05 -1.62
CA LEU A 117 8.84 1.76 -2.04
C LEU A 117 8.53 3.21 -2.46
N GLY A 118 7.46 3.41 -3.23
CA GLY A 118 7.03 4.70 -3.71
C GLY A 118 6.70 5.68 -2.57
N VAL A 119 5.98 5.22 -1.55
CA VAL A 119 5.65 6.04 -0.37
C VAL A 119 6.91 6.44 0.40
N ALA A 120 7.87 5.53 0.59
CA ALA A 120 9.14 5.85 1.25
C ALA A 120 9.95 6.92 0.48
N LEU A 121 10.02 6.81 -0.85
CA LEU A 121 10.69 7.80 -1.70
C LEU A 121 9.96 9.16 -1.73
N LEU A 122 8.63 9.16 -1.88
CA LEU A 122 7.85 10.40 -1.96
C LEU A 122 7.86 11.19 -0.65
N SER A 123 7.85 10.47 0.49
CA SER A 123 7.87 11.10 1.82
C SER A 123 9.12 11.98 2.02
N LEU A 124 10.24 11.54 1.47
CA LEU A 124 11.53 12.24 1.57
C LEU A 124 11.68 13.36 0.55
N ASN A 125 11.16 13.18 -0.66
CA ASN A 125 11.16 14.26 -1.66
C ASN A 125 10.29 15.46 -1.23
N ARG A 126 9.34 15.26 -0.31
CA ARG A 126 8.50 16.32 0.26
C ARG A 126 9.08 16.94 1.54
N GLU A 127 10.30 16.57 1.96
CA GLU A 127 10.97 17.08 3.17
C GLU A 127 10.08 17.08 4.43
N LEU A 128 9.22 16.07 4.55
CA LEU A 128 8.29 15.97 5.66
C LEU A 128 9.05 15.71 6.97
N SER A 129 8.70 16.37 8.07
CA SER A 129 9.25 16.05 9.39
C SER A 129 8.90 14.61 9.80
N PHE A 130 9.64 14.03 10.76
CA PHE A 130 9.45 12.63 11.20
C PHE A 130 7.98 12.26 11.47
N PHE A 131 7.27 13.15 12.18
CA PHE A 131 5.87 12.95 12.52
C PHE A 131 4.96 12.99 11.29
N HIS A 132 5.21 13.93 10.37
CA HIS A 132 4.47 14.02 9.11
C HIS A 132 4.75 12.85 8.18
N THR A 133 5.98 12.33 8.13
CA THR A 133 6.35 11.16 7.32
C THR A 133 5.62 9.90 7.78
N THR A 134 5.53 9.69 9.10
CA THR A 134 4.83 8.53 9.66
C THR A 134 3.33 8.62 9.38
N LEU A 135 2.74 9.81 9.55
CA LEU A 135 1.33 10.05 9.22
C LEU A 135 1.04 9.94 7.72
N TYR A 136 1.97 10.35 6.87
CA TYR A 136 1.86 10.20 5.42
C TYR A 136 1.86 8.72 5.02
N GLY A 137 2.77 7.92 5.60
CA GLY A 137 2.79 6.46 5.43
C GLY A 137 1.50 5.80 5.90
N LEU A 138 0.95 6.25 7.03
CA LEU A 138 -0.32 5.77 7.57
C LEU A 138 -1.51 6.13 6.65
N GLY A 139 -1.56 7.36 6.16
CA GLY A 139 -2.59 7.80 5.21
C GLY A 139 -2.54 7.01 3.90
N ALA A 140 -1.35 6.80 3.34
CA ALA A 140 -1.15 6.00 2.13
C ALA A 140 -1.56 4.52 2.33
N ALA A 141 -1.20 3.95 3.49
CA ALA A 141 -1.60 2.61 3.87
C ALA A 141 -3.12 2.45 4.02
N LEU A 142 -3.80 3.41 4.65
CA LEU A 142 -5.25 3.40 4.77
C LEU A 142 -5.92 3.51 3.39
N GLY A 143 -5.41 4.37 2.51
CA GLY A 143 -5.89 4.48 1.12
C GLY A 143 -5.76 3.16 0.35
N PHE A 144 -4.60 2.49 0.47
CA PHE A 144 -4.38 1.17 -0.12
C PHE A 144 -5.34 0.13 0.46
N SER A 145 -5.52 0.13 1.79
CA SER A 145 -6.41 -0.81 2.46
C SER A 145 -7.87 -0.69 2.01
N LEU A 146 -8.37 0.55 1.89
CA LEU A 146 -9.72 0.85 1.46
C LEU A 146 -9.98 0.30 0.05
N ILE A 147 -9.07 0.58 -0.87
CA ILE A 147 -9.21 0.17 -2.28
C ILE A 147 -9.13 -1.34 -2.43
N LEU A 148 -8.19 -1.98 -1.73
CA LEU A 148 -8.02 -3.42 -1.81
C LEU A 148 -9.25 -4.17 -1.28
N VAL A 149 -9.86 -3.68 -0.19
CA VAL A 149 -11.10 -4.24 0.35
C VAL A 149 -12.29 -3.99 -0.57
N LEU A 150 -12.46 -2.78 -1.10
CA LEU A 150 -13.52 -2.46 -2.06
C LEU A 150 -13.42 -3.31 -3.33
N PHE A 151 -12.20 -3.50 -3.84
CA PHE A 151 -11.97 -4.32 -5.02
C PHE A 151 -12.23 -5.80 -4.76
N ALA A 152 -11.81 -6.33 -3.61
CA ALA A 152 -12.14 -7.69 -3.20
C ALA A 152 -13.66 -7.89 -3.09
N ALA A 153 -14.40 -6.92 -2.52
CA ALA A 153 -15.85 -6.98 -2.45
C ALA A 153 -16.49 -7.05 -3.85
N MET A 154 -16.01 -6.23 -4.79
CA MET A 154 -16.49 -6.27 -6.17
C MET A 154 -16.17 -7.59 -6.86
N ARG A 155 -14.95 -8.11 -6.70
CA ARG A 155 -14.55 -9.40 -7.30
C ARG A 155 -15.32 -10.58 -6.74
N GLU A 156 -15.59 -10.59 -5.44
CA GLU A 156 -16.39 -11.64 -4.80
C GLU A 156 -17.83 -11.62 -5.32
N ARG A 157 -18.42 -10.43 -5.50
CA ARG A 157 -19.74 -10.29 -6.14
C ARG A 157 -19.74 -10.70 -7.61
N LEU A 158 -18.68 -10.38 -8.35
CA LEU A 158 -18.53 -10.78 -9.75
C LEU A 158 -18.37 -12.29 -9.92
N ALA A 159 -17.78 -12.98 -8.93
CA ALA A 159 -17.62 -14.43 -8.98
C ALA A 159 -18.98 -15.17 -9.02
N GLY A 160 -20.03 -14.57 -8.45
CA GLY A 160 -21.41 -15.07 -8.52
C GLY A 160 -22.21 -14.59 -9.74
N ALA A 161 -21.63 -13.75 -10.61
CA ALA A 161 -22.31 -13.21 -11.79
C ALA A 161 -22.05 -14.04 -13.06
N ASP A 162 -22.98 -13.98 -14.01
CA ASP A 162 -22.81 -14.65 -15.30
C ASP A 162 -21.83 -13.91 -16.21
N ILE A 163 -20.55 -14.26 -16.08
CA ILE A 163 -19.45 -13.72 -16.90
C ILE A 163 -19.18 -14.65 -18.09
N PRO A 164 -19.10 -14.11 -19.33
CA PRO A 164 -18.69 -14.87 -20.51
C PRO A 164 -17.35 -15.59 -20.27
N ARG A 165 -17.28 -16.87 -20.66
CA ARG A 165 -16.09 -17.72 -20.44
C ARG A 165 -14.74 -17.07 -20.79
N PRO A 166 -14.60 -16.29 -21.88
CA PRO A 166 -13.33 -15.65 -22.24
C PRO A 166 -12.87 -14.56 -21.27
N PHE A 167 -13.81 -13.94 -20.54
CA PHE A 167 -13.52 -12.79 -19.67
C PHE A 167 -13.26 -13.19 -18.20
N ARG A 168 -13.42 -14.46 -17.85
CA ARG A 168 -13.25 -14.92 -16.47
C ARG A 168 -11.81 -14.73 -15.97
N GLY A 169 -11.65 -14.41 -14.69
CA GLY A 169 -10.35 -14.27 -14.04
C GLY A 169 -9.73 -12.89 -14.20
N ALA A 170 -8.48 -12.83 -14.67
CA ALA A 170 -7.70 -11.60 -14.71
C ALA A 170 -8.26 -10.54 -15.67
N ALA A 171 -8.90 -10.96 -16.78
CA ALA A 171 -9.45 -10.05 -17.77
C ALA A 171 -10.56 -9.17 -17.17
N ILE A 172 -11.57 -9.77 -16.52
CA ILE A 172 -12.61 -8.98 -15.87
C ILE A 172 -12.09 -8.20 -14.66
N ALA A 173 -11.10 -8.74 -13.95
CA ALA A 173 -10.46 -8.02 -12.85
C ALA A 173 -9.82 -6.72 -13.34
N MET A 174 -9.11 -6.73 -14.48
CA MET A 174 -8.54 -5.53 -15.10
C MET A 174 -9.61 -4.54 -15.55
N VAL A 175 -10.72 -5.01 -16.13
CA VAL A 175 -11.85 -4.16 -16.52
C VAL A 175 -12.50 -3.51 -15.29
N THR A 176 -12.72 -4.26 -14.22
CA THR A 176 -13.25 -3.67 -12.98
C THR A 176 -12.27 -2.71 -12.31
N ALA A 177 -10.97 -2.98 -12.39
CA ALA A 177 -9.95 -2.08 -11.87
C ALA A 177 -9.92 -0.76 -12.66
N SER A 178 -10.05 -0.79 -13.99
CA SER A 178 -10.11 0.43 -14.81
C SER A 178 -11.37 1.25 -14.55
N LEU A 179 -12.54 0.60 -14.43
CA LEU A 179 -13.79 1.27 -14.06
C LEU A 179 -13.72 1.90 -12.66
N MET A 180 -13.12 1.20 -11.70
CA MET A 180 -12.87 1.74 -10.37
C MET A 180 -11.91 2.95 -10.44
N SER A 181 -10.85 2.87 -11.23
CA SER A 181 -9.94 3.99 -11.47
C SER A 181 -10.66 5.23 -12.00
N LEU A 182 -11.56 5.07 -12.96
CA LEU A 182 -12.36 6.17 -13.51
C LEU A 182 -13.29 6.78 -12.45
N ALA A 183 -13.93 5.97 -11.62
CA ALA A 183 -14.79 6.45 -10.55
C ALA A 183 -14.02 7.27 -9.50
N PHE A 184 -12.79 6.83 -9.16
CA PHE A 184 -11.98 7.54 -8.18
C PHE A 184 -11.27 8.78 -8.72
N LEU A 185 -11.01 8.87 -10.04
CA LEU A 185 -10.54 10.11 -10.67
C LEU A 185 -11.52 11.27 -10.45
N GLY A 186 -12.82 11.01 -10.25
CA GLY A 186 -13.80 12.04 -9.88
C GLY A 186 -13.50 12.74 -8.54
N PHE A 187 -12.74 12.11 -7.64
CA PHE A 187 -12.36 12.68 -6.35
C PHE A 187 -11.06 13.51 -6.41
N SER A 188 -10.35 13.56 -7.54
CA SER A 188 -9.09 14.30 -7.64
C SER A 188 -9.24 15.82 -7.47
N GLY A 189 -10.46 16.35 -7.65
CA GLY A 189 -10.77 17.78 -7.47
C GLY A 189 -11.05 18.22 -6.03
N LEU A 190 -11.13 17.29 -5.06
CA LEU A 190 -11.61 17.60 -3.71
C LEU A 190 -10.66 18.45 -2.84
N THR A 191 -9.39 18.59 -3.21
CA THR A 191 -8.38 19.33 -2.42
C THR A 191 -7.93 20.64 -3.06
N GLN A 192 -8.59 21.10 -4.12
CA GLN A 192 -8.36 22.43 -4.70
C GLN A 192 -9.28 23.52 -4.12
N GLY A 193 -10.13 23.18 -3.13
CA GLY A 193 -11.04 24.09 -2.44
C GLY A 193 -10.60 24.39 -1.02
#